data_AF-A0A962ZI41-F1
#
_entry.id   AF-A0A962ZI41-F1
#
_cell.length_a   1.000
_cell.length_b   1.000
_cell.length_c   1.000
_cell.angle_alpha   90.00
_cell.angle_beta   90.00
_cell.angle_gamma   90.00
#
_symmetry.space_group_name_H-M   'P 1'
#
loop_
_entity.id
_entity.type
_entity.pdbx_description
1 polymer ?
#
loop_
_entity_poly.entity_id
_entity_poly.type
_entity_poly.pdbx_seq_one_letter_code
_entity_poly.pdbx_strand_id
1 'polypeptide(L)' 'WGGNVYVEERTVDVHIRRLRIALGKTYESLVQTVRGTGYRFSTKS' A
#
# COMPACT_ATOMS: atom_id res chain seq x y z
N TRP A 1 -17.44 1.59 -3.04
CA TRP A 1 -16.58 1.81 -4.21
C TRP A 1 -17.19 0.97 -5.31
N GLY A 2 -17.89 1.64 -6.24
CA GLY A 2 -18.80 1.00 -7.20
C GLY A 2 -18.04 0.24 -8.27
N GLY A 3 -18.64 -0.84 -8.75
CA GLY A 3 -18.08 -1.72 -9.76
C GLY A 3 -17.62 -0.96 -11.01
N ASN A 4 -16.51 -1.43 -11.58
CA ASN A 4 -15.75 -0.88 -12.71
C ASN A 4 -14.63 0.12 -12.40
N VAL A 5 -14.02 0.08 -11.22
CA VAL A 5 -12.61 0.50 -11.14
C VAL A 5 -11.76 -0.74 -11.39
N TYR A 6 -11.32 -0.92 -12.64
CA TYR A 6 -10.22 -1.80 -12.98
C TYR A 6 -8.95 -1.20 -12.35
N VAL A 7 -8.76 -1.45 -11.05
CA VAL A 7 -7.53 -1.12 -10.35
C VAL A 7 -6.52 -2.18 -10.80
N GLU A 8 -5.77 -1.92 -11.86
CA GLU A 8 -4.61 -2.77 -12.17
C GLU A 8 -3.70 -2.82 -10.94
N GLU A 9 -3.11 -3.98 -10.64
CA GLU A 9 -2.19 -4.16 -9.51
C GLU A 9 -1.08 -3.08 -9.49
N ARG A 10 -0.63 -2.66 -10.68
CA ARG A 10 0.34 -1.56 -10.87
C ARG A 10 -0.17 -0.19 -10.39
N THR A 11 -1.47 0.05 -10.42
CA THR A 11 -2.06 1.27 -9.85
C THR A 11 -2.05 1.20 -8.32
N VAL A 12 -2.26 0.03 -7.70
CA VAL A 12 -2.14 -0.14 -6.24
C VAL A 12 -0.72 0.21 -5.79
N ASP A 13 0.30 -0.28 -6.49
CA ASP A 13 1.70 0.00 -6.16
C ASP A 13 2.02 1.50 -6.14
N VAL A 14 1.49 2.26 -7.12
CA VAL A 14 1.64 3.73 -7.16
C VAL A 14 0.99 4.38 -5.94
N HIS A 15 -0.21 3.94 -5.56
CA HIS A 15 -0.90 4.49 -4.39
C HIS A 15 -0.19 4.12 -3.09
N ILE A 16 0.33 2.89 -2.96
CA ILE A 16 1.12 2.47 -1.79
C ILE A 16 2.41 3.26 -1.70
N ARG A 17 3.11 3.49 -2.82
CA ARG A 17 4.32 4.31 -2.83
C ARG A 17 4.02 5.75 -2.40
N ARG A 18 2.96 6.36 -2.94
CA ARG A 18 2.53 7.72 -2.55
C ARG A 18 2.12 7.78 -1.08
N LEU A 19 1.41 6.76 -0.59
CA LEU A 19 1.03 6.66 0.82
C LEU A 19 2.25 6.59 1.74
N ARG A 20 3.25 5.75 1.44
CA ARG A 20 4.49 5.67 2.22
C ARG A 20 5.23 7.01 2.27
N ILE A 21 5.29 7.72 1.14
CA ILE A 21 5.89 9.07 1.09
C ILE A 21 5.10 10.05 1.99
N ALA A 22 3.77 10.04 1.93
CA ALA A 22 2.92 10.92 2.72
C ALA A 22 2.98 10.63 4.23
N LEU A 23 3.19 9.36 4.61
CA LEU A 23 3.39 8.93 6.00
C LEU A 23 4.75 9.36 6.56
N GLY A 24 5.74 9.56 5.68
CA GLY A 24 7.10 9.91 6.07
C GLY A 24 7.86 8.76 6.75
N LYS A 25 9.15 8.96 6.97
CA LYS A 25 10.08 7.93 7.45
C LYS A 25 9.66 7.27 8.78
N THR A 26 8.95 8.00 9.63
CA THR A 26 8.48 7.50 10.92
C THR A 26 7.42 6.42 10.78
N TYR A 27 6.57 6.51 9.75
CA TYR A 27 5.36 5.69 9.64
C TYR A 27 5.25 4.89 8.34
N GLU A 28 6.15 5.08 7.37
CA GLU A 28 6.12 4.34 6.11
C GLU A 28 6.23 2.81 6.29
N SER A 29 6.88 2.37 7.37
CA SER A 29 7.06 0.96 7.73
C SER A 29 5.76 0.29 8.19
N LEU A 30 4.74 1.06 8.57
CA LEU A 30 3.44 0.52 8.97
C LEU A 30 2.72 -0.15 7.80
N VAL A 31 3.00 0.28 6.57
CA VAL A 31 2.47 -0.34 5.35
C VAL A 31 3.48 -1.35 4.84
N GLN A 32 3.23 -2.62 5.09
CA GLN A 32 4.11 -3.75 4.79
C GLN A 32 3.74 -4.44 3.49
N THR A 33 4.75 -4.93 2.77
CA THR A 33 4.55 -5.78 1.59
C THR A 33 4.52 -7.24 2.00
N VAL A 34 3.43 -7.93 1.70
CA VAL A 34 3.26 -9.38 1.86
C VAL A 34 3.41 -10.02 0.49
N ARG A 35 4.56 -10.68 0.25
CA ARG A 35 4.87 -11.27 -1.06
C ARG A 35 3.80 -12.27 -1.50
N GLY A 36 3.30 -12.11 -2.72
CA GLY A 36 2.27 -12.97 -3.29
C GLY A 36 0.85 -12.73 -2.75
N THR A 37 0.64 -11.73 -1.89
CA THR A 37 -0.69 -11.40 -1.32
C THR A 37 -1.04 -9.93 -1.45
N GLY A 38 -0.08 -9.01 -1.31
CA GLY A 38 -0.30 -7.57 -1.45
C GLY A 38 0.27 -6.79 -0.27
N TYR A 39 -0.57 -5.95 0.35
CA TYR A 39 -0.14 -4.99 1.37
C TYR A 39 -0.94 -5.12 2.66
N ARG A 40 -0.31 -4.84 3.80
CA ARG A 40 -0.94 -4.88 5.12
C ARG A 40 -0.51 -3.69 5.97
N PHE A 41 -1.44 -3.18 6.79
CA PHE A 41 -1.11 -2.26 7.87
C PHE A 41 -0.77 -3.02 9.16
N SER A 42 0.40 -2.79 9.75
CA SER A 42 0.80 -3.42 11.02
C SER A 42 1.83 -2.58 11.78
N THR A 43 1.75 -2.61 13.12
CA THR A 43 2.79 -2.06 14.01
C THR A 43 3.87 -3.08 14.37
N LYS A 44 3.73 -4.33 13.94
CA LYS A 44 4.68 -5.42 14.19
C LYS A 44 5.56 -5.61 12.96
N SER A 45 6.88 -5.45 13.11
CA SER A 45 7.87 -5.76 12.06
C SER A 45 7.84 -7.23 11.66
#